data_AF-A0A970XLB8-F1
#
_entry.id   AF-A0A970XLB8-F1
#
_cell.length_a   1.000
_cell.length_b   1.000
_cell.length_c   1.000
_cell.angle_alpha   90.00
_cell.angle_beta   90.00
_cell.angle_gamma   90.00
#
_symmetry.space_group_name_H-M   'P 1'
#
loop_
_entity.id
_entity.type
_entity.pdbx_description
1 polymer ?
#
loop_
_entity_poly.entity_id
_entity_poly.type
_entity_poly.pdbx_seq_one_letter_code
_entity_poly.pdbx_strand_id
1 'polypeptide(L)'
;MIPVGAFLSGVKAIMDSRPTYELGQDGRAGKCDCIGLIIGAIRRAGGEWRGTHGSNWAARNAMVSLTEHPRLEPGAVMYKAHDPGGQGYAL
;
A
#
# COMPACT_ATOMS: atom_id res chain seq x y z
N MET A 1 15.42 -3.76 -2.11
CA MET A 1 14.75 -2.84 -1.16
C MET A 1 14.34 -1.61 -1.95
N ILE A 2 13.08 -1.19 -1.91
CA ILE A 2 12.64 0.02 -2.63
C ILE A 2 12.90 1.26 -1.76
N PRO A 3 13.46 2.36 -2.30
CA PRO A 3 13.60 3.60 -1.55
C PRO A 3 12.23 4.20 -1.22
N VAL A 4 12.07 4.76 -0.01
CA VAL A 4 10.81 5.40 0.43
C VAL A 4 10.34 6.50 -0.53
N GLY A 5 11.27 7.32 -1.06
CA GLY A 5 10.94 8.35 -2.04
C GLY A 5 10.37 7.80 -3.34
N ALA A 6 10.86 6.65 -3.81
CA ALA A 6 10.34 5.99 -5.01
C ALA A 6 8.94 5.42 -4.77
N PHE A 7 8.71 4.83 -3.59
CA PHE A 7 7.38 4.36 -3.18
C PHE A 7 6.37 5.52 -3.14
N LEU A 8 6.71 6.63 -2.45
CA LEU A 8 5.83 7.80 -2.35
C LEU A 8 5.56 8.46 -3.71
N SER A 9 6.55 8.46 -4.60
CA SER A 9 6.36 8.94 -5.99
C SER A 9 5.36 8.05 -6.75
N GLY A 10 5.42 6.73 -6.54
CA GLY A 10 4.45 5.78 -7.07
C GLY A 10 3.03 6.00 -6.52
N VAL A 11 2.89 6.24 -5.21
CA VAL A 11 1.61 6.60 -4.58
C VAL A 11 1.05 7.87 -5.20
N LYS A 12 1.86 8.94 -5.28
CA LYS A 12 1.45 10.21 -5.88
C LYS A 12 0.99 10.05 -7.32
N ALA A 13 1.73 9.30 -8.15
CA ALA A 13 1.35 9.05 -9.54
C ALA A 13 0.00 8.32 -9.68
N ILE A 14 -0.33 7.41 -8.75
CA ILE A 14 -1.64 6.76 -8.71
C ILE A 14 -2.71 7.76 -8.27
N MET A 15 -2.47 8.58 -7.25
CA MET A 15 -3.45 9.57 -6.81
C MET A 15 -3.74 10.62 -7.89
N ASP A 16 -2.70 11.09 -8.58
CA ASP A 16 -2.81 12.09 -9.65
C ASP A 16 -3.61 11.57 -10.85
N SER A 17 -3.68 10.25 -11.06
CA SER A 17 -4.52 9.64 -12.11
C SER A 17 -6.01 9.54 -11.73
N ARG A 18 -6.37 9.90 -10.49
CA ARG A 18 -7.75 9.91 -9.95
C ARG A 18 -8.51 8.59 -10.22
N PRO A 19 -7.98 7.43 -9.77
CA PRO A 19 -8.60 6.15 -10.04
C PRO A 19 -9.93 6.01 -9.30
N THR A 20 -10.84 5.25 -9.89
CA THR A 20 -12.09 4.82 -9.22
C THR A 20 -11.79 3.68 -8.25
N TYR A 21 -12.45 3.67 -7.10
CA TYR A 21 -12.30 2.59 -6.14
C TYR A 21 -12.89 1.28 -6.69
N GLU A 22 -12.07 0.22 -6.75
CA GLU A 22 -12.52 -1.14 -7.12
C GLU A 22 -11.61 -2.20 -6.49
N LEU A 23 -12.24 -3.21 -5.87
CA LEU A 23 -11.53 -4.31 -5.22
C LEU A 23 -10.71 -5.13 -6.21
N GLY A 24 -9.49 -5.50 -5.82
CA GLY A 24 -8.56 -6.29 -6.63
C GLY A 24 -7.75 -5.48 -7.65
N GLN A 25 -7.88 -4.15 -7.67
CA GLN A 25 -7.23 -3.29 -8.66
C GLN A 25 -6.07 -2.48 -8.07
N ASP A 26 -5.02 -2.23 -8.85
CA ASP A 26 -3.72 -1.67 -8.39
C ASP A 26 -3.34 -0.30 -9.00
N GLY A 27 -4.30 0.38 -9.62
CA GLY A 27 -4.10 1.69 -10.24
C GLY A 27 -3.51 1.66 -11.64
N ARG A 28 -3.38 0.51 -12.31
CA ARG A 28 -2.94 0.45 -13.74
C ARG A 28 -4.04 0.77 -14.74
N ALA A 29 -5.29 0.40 -14.44
CA ALA A 29 -6.43 0.56 -15.34
C ALA A 29 -7.41 1.67 -14.89
N GLY A 30 -6.91 2.72 -14.23
CA GLY A 30 -7.75 3.78 -13.68
C GLY A 30 -8.64 3.32 -12.51
N LYS A 31 -8.35 2.16 -11.93
CA LYS A 31 -9.08 1.54 -10.83
C LYS A 31 -8.11 1.11 -9.74
N CYS A 32 -8.46 1.29 -8.46
CA CYS A 32 -7.54 1.02 -7.36
C CYS A 32 -8.30 0.77 -6.05
N ASP A 33 -7.88 -0.20 -5.23
CA ASP A 33 -8.29 -0.31 -3.84
C ASP A 33 -7.16 0.07 -2.86
N CYS A 34 -7.42 -0.05 -1.56
CA CYS A 34 -6.48 0.34 -0.52
C CYS A 34 -5.15 -0.43 -0.57
N ILE A 35 -5.19 -1.75 -0.75
CA ILE A 35 -3.97 -2.56 -0.85
C ILE A 35 -3.34 -2.40 -2.24
N GLY A 36 -4.17 -2.28 -3.27
CA GLY A 36 -3.79 -1.99 -4.64
C GLY A 36 -2.99 -0.71 -4.78
N LEU A 37 -3.25 0.30 -3.96
CA LEU A 37 -2.43 1.51 -3.89
C LEU A 37 -0.99 1.18 -3.49
N ILE A 38 -0.81 0.31 -2.49
CA ILE A 38 0.49 -0.16 -2.02
C ILE A 38 1.18 -1.01 -3.09
N ILE A 39 0.45 -1.99 -3.65
CA ILE A 39 0.94 -2.88 -4.71
C ILE A 39 1.39 -2.08 -5.93
N GLY A 40 0.55 -1.15 -6.38
CA GLY A 40 0.80 -0.29 -7.51
C GLY A 40 2.00 0.63 -7.28
N ALA A 41 2.16 1.15 -6.07
CA ALA A 41 3.31 1.98 -5.70
C ALA A 41 4.62 1.17 -5.65
N ILE A 42 4.61 -0.02 -5.06
CA ILE A 42 5.75 -0.95 -5.07
C ILE A 42 6.19 -1.26 -6.50
N ARG A 43 5.24 -1.61 -7.37
CA ARG A 43 5.50 -1.91 -8.79
C ARG A 43 6.09 -0.72 -9.54
N ARG A 44 5.55 0.49 -9.31
CA ARG A 44 6.06 1.73 -9.91
C ARG A 44 7.45 2.12 -9.39
N ALA A 45 7.78 1.76 -8.15
CA ALA A 45 9.11 1.92 -7.58
C ALA A 45 10.13 0.86 -8.07
N GLY A 46 9.76 0.01 -9.05
CA GLY A 46 10.59 -1.08 -9.56
C GLY A 46 10.66 -2.30 -8.65
N GLY A 47 9.82 -2.37 -7.62
CA GLY A 47 9.72 -3.51 -6.72
C GLY A 47 8.77 -4.58 -7.25
N GLU A 48 8.99 -5.81 -6.79
CA GLU A 48 8.06 -6.92 -7.03
C GLU A 48 7.08 -7.05 -5.87
N TRP A 49 5.80 -7.26 -6.19
CA TRP A 49 4.81 -7.67 -5.21
C TRP A 49 4.69 -9.20 -5.19
N ARG A 50 5.00 -9.82 -4.05
CA ARG A 50 5.01 -11.29 -3.89
C ARG A 50 3.88 -11.82 -3.00
N GLY A 51 3.03 -10.94 -2.47
CA GLY A 51 1.92 -11.31 -1.59
C GLY A 51 0.59 -11.53 -2.32
N THR A 52 -0.45 -11.89 -1.57
CA THR A 52 -1.84 -11.91 -2.06
C THR A 52 -2.44 -10.51 -2.00
N HIS A 53 -3.17 -10.08 -3.03
CA HIS A 53 -3.75 -8.73 -3.11
C HIS A 53 -4.62 -8.35 -1.91
N GLY A 54 -5.38 -9.28 -1.36
CA GLY A 54 -6.26 -9.04 -0.20
C GLY A 54 -5.57 -9.15 1.17
N SER A 55 -4.27 -9.43 1.23
CA SER A 55 -3.58 -9.70 2.50
C SER A 55 -3.01 -8.42 3.12
N ASN A 56 -3.67 -7.95 4.19
CA ASN A 56 -3.14 -6.91 5.07
C ASN A 56 -1.77 -7.27 5.64
N TRP A 57 -1.55 -8.56 5.94
CA TRP A 57 -0.28 -9.06 6.42
C TRP A 57 0.84 -8.88 5.38
N ALA A 58 0.59 -9.21 4.11
CA ALA A 58 1.59 -9.04 3.05
C ALA A 58 1.95 -7.57 2.84
N ALA A 59 0.95 -6.69 2.86
CA ALA A 59 1.16 -5.24 2.73
C ALA A 59 2.03 -4.70 3.87
N ARG A 60 1.73 -5.08 5.12
CA ARG A 60 2.51 -4.69 6.29
C ARG A 60 3.97 -5.12 6.17
N ASN A 61 4.22 -6.37 5.82
CA ASN A 61 5.59 -6.91 5.71
C ASN A 61 6.37 -6.25 4.56
N ALA A 62 5.71 -5.92 3.44
CA ALA A 62 6.34 -5.20 2.35
C ALA A 62 6.74 -3.76 2.73
N MET A 63 6.02 -3.14 3.67
CA MET A 63 6.24 -1.76 4.12
C MET A 63 7.06 -1.64 5.40
N VAL A 64 7.37 -2.74 6.11
CA VAL A 64 8.02 -2.71 7.43
C VAL A 64 9.38 -2.02 7.43
N SER A 65 10.08 -2.04 6.29
CA SER A 65 11.38 -1.40 6.11
C SER A 65 11.30 0.07 5.65
N LEU A 66 10.09 0.59 5.40
CA LEU A 66 9.90 1.97 4.91
C LEU A 66 9.97 3.00 6.04
N THR A 67 9.77 2.62 7.30
CA THR A 67 9.81 3.56 8.43
C THR A 67 10.21 2.89 9.74
N GLU A 68 11.12 3.52 10.47
CA GLU A 68 11.35 3.29 11.90
C GLU A 68 10.80 4.53 12.63
N HIS A 69 9.82 4.35 13.52
CA HIS A 69 9.15 5.43 14.29
C HIS A 69 8.61 6.63 13.47
N PRO A 70 7.64 6.42 12.56
CA PRO A 70 7.09 7.52 11.77
C PRO A 70 6.35 8.53 12.67
N ARG A 71 6.61 9.83 12.47
CA ARG A 71 5.76 10.89 13.02
C ARG A 71 4.48 10.95 12.18
N LEU A 72 3.33 10.97 12.85
CA LEU A 72 2.04 11.09 12.19
C LEU A 72 1.77 12.55 11.86
N GLU A 73 1.92 12.90 10.59
CA GLU A 73 1.72 14.25 10.05
C GLU A 73 0.87 14.20 8.76
N PRO A 74 0.25 15.32 8.35
CA PRO A 74 -0.49 15.35 7.09
C PRO A 74 0.35 14.86 5.90
N GLY A 75 -0.17 13.88 5.15
CA GLY A 75 0.56 13.21 4.07
C GLY A 75 1.19 11.87 4.46
N ALA A 76 1.18 11.51 5.75
CA ALA A 76 1.60 10.18 6.19
C ALA A 76 0.66 9.10 5.65
N VAL A 77 1.25 8.02 5.13
CA VAL A 77 0.51 6.81 4.74
C VAL A 77 0.35 5.94 5.98
N MET A 78 -0.89 5.62 6.34
CA MET A 78 -1.19 4.72 7.44
C MET A 78 -1.84 3.44 6.94
N TYR A 79 -1.53 2.34 7.60
CA TYR A 79 -2.21 1.07 7.44
C TYR A 79 -3.04 0.79 8.69
N LYS A 80 -4.30 0.43 8.51
CA LYS A 80 -5.17 -0.01 9.60
C LYS A 80 -4.99 -1.51 9.80
N ALA A 81 -4.39 -1.89 10.93
CA ALA A 81 -4.36 -3.27 11.39
C ALA A 81 -5.56 -3.57 12.29
N HIS A 82 -6.07 -4.79 12.23
CA HIS A 82 -6.77 -5.38 13.36
C HIS A 82 -5.73 -6.08 14.25
N ASP A 83 -5.88 -5.97 15.57
CA ASP A 83 -5.09 -6.75 16.51
C ASP A 83 -5.51 -8.23 16.45
N PRO A 84 -4.59 -9.18 16.74
CA PRO A 84 -4.95 -10.59 16.89
C PRO A 84 -6.14 -10.76 17.85
N GLY A 85 -7.21 -11.40 17.38
CA GLY A 85 -8.45 -11.59 18.14
C GLY A 85 -9.47 -10.45 18.05
N GLY A 86 -9.16 -9.36 17.35
CA GLY A 86 -10.11 -8.28 17.09
C GLY A 86 -11.18 -8.64 16.05
N GLN A 87 -12.37 -8.03 16.14
CA GLN A 87 -13.43 -8.21 15.14
C GLN A 87 -12.93 -7.75 13.75
N GLY A 88 -13.00 -8.63 12.76
CA GLY A 88 -12.51 -8.36 11.40
C GLY A 88 -11.03 -8.72 11.17
N TYR A 89 -10.34 -9.33 12.15
CA TYR A 89 -9.01 -9.91 11.93
C TYR A 89 -9.09 -11.14 11.03
N ALA A 90 -8.64 -11.01 9.78
CA ALA A 90 -8.44 -12.12 8.86
C ALA A 90 -6.95 -12.51 8.85
N LEU A 91 -6.66 -13.78 9.19
CA LEU A 91 -5.33 -14.39 9.15
C LEU A 91 -4.84 -14.53 7.70
#